data_AF-A0A7S0T3M1-F1
#
_entry.id   AF-A0A7S0T3M1-F1
#
_cell.length_a   1.000
_cell.length_b   1.000
_cell.length_c   1.000
_cell.angle_alpha   90.00
_cell.angle_beta   90.00
_cell.angle_gamma   90.00
#
_symmetry.space_group_name_H-M   'P 1'
#
loop_
_entity.id
_entity.type
_entity.pdbx_description
1 polymer ?
#
loop_
_entity_poly.entity_id
_entity_poly.type
_entity_poly.pdbx_seq_one_letter_code
_entity_poly.pdbx_strand_id
1 'polypeptide(L)'
;FNFRATQYLVDNGWHKFFTWYDHSVWYPLGRPVGSTIYPGMQVTAAAIHRALNLLGCEISINDVCVFIPAGFSCLACLFTAGLAHEAATKGHKASAFAATVCVMAILPAHLMRSVAGGYDNESIAVTAITSTFYFWVRALRTDGSWPVAFVAALSYFYMVAAWG
;
A
#
# COMPACT_ATOMS: atom_id res chain seq x y z
N PHE A 1 -16.00 5.88 0.68
CA PHE A 1 -15.92 5.26 2.04
C PHE A 1 -14.52 5.38 2.63
N ASN A 2 -13.47 4.90 1.95
CA ASN A 2 -12.08 4.92 2.45
C ASN A 2 -11.59 6.30 2.92
N PHE A 3 -11.87 7.37 2.14
CA PHE A 3 -11.54 8.74 2.53
C PHE A 3 -12.18 9.13 3.88
N ARG A 4 -13.49 8.90 4.04
CA ARG A 4 -14.22 9.19 5.28
C ARG A 4 -13.67 8.40 6.47
N ALA A 5 -13.31 7.13 6.27
CA ALA A 5 -12.68 6.32 7.30
C ALA A 5 -11.30 6.88 7.70
N THR A 6 -10.53 7.34 6.72
CA THR A 6 -9.22 7.99 6.96
C THR A 6 -9.39 9.31 7.72
N GLN A 7 -10.35 10.15 7.30
CA GLN A 7 -10.71 11.38 8.00
C GLN A 7 -11.10 11.10 9.46
N TYR A 8 -11.98 10.12 9.68
CA TYR A 8 -12.39 9.71 11.03
C TYR A 8 -11.20 9.25 11.87
N LEU A 9 -10.26 8.48 11.31
CA LEU A 9 -9.03 8.05 11.99
C LEU A 9 -8.15 9.24 12.39
N VAL A 10 -7.98 10.22 11.52
CA VAL A 10 -7.16 11.42 11.80
C VAL A 10 -7.80 12.27 12.89
N ASP A 11 -9.13 12.48 12.82
CA ASP A 11 -9.85 13.38 13.73
C ASP A 11 -10.11 12.78 15.12
N ASN A 12 -10.40 11.48 15.18
CA ASN A 12 -10.82 10.80 16.42
C ASN A 12 -9.72 9.93 17.04
N GLY A 13 -8.67 9.63 16.28
CA GLY A 13 -7.56 8.78 16.70
C GLY A 13 -7.86 7.27 16.63
N TRP A 14 -6.82 6.50 16.89
CA TRP A 14 -6.76 5.05 16.67
C TRP A 14 -7.76 4.25 17.50
N HIS A 15 -7.86 4.54 18.80
CA HIS A 15 -8.73 3.79 19.70
C HIS A 15 -10.20 3.90 19.28
N LYS A 16 -10.65 5.11 18.95
CA LYS A 16 -12.02 5.37 18.50
C LYS A 16 -12.29 4.79 17.11
N PHE A 17 -11.27 4.69 16.25
CA PHE A 17 -11.40 4.08 14.93
C PHE A 17 -11.68 2.57 15.02
N PHE A 18 -10.95 1.83 15.86
CA PHE A 18 -11.17 0.39 16.01
C PHE A 18 -12.48 0.03 16.71
N THR A 19 -13.03 0.93 17.52
CA THR A 19 -14.37 0.77 18.14
C THR A 19 -15.47 1.54 17.39
N TRP A 20 -15.22 1.98 16.16
CA TRP A 20 -16.15 2.83 15.43
C TRP A 20 -17.38 2.06 14.95
N TYR A 21 -18.56 2.51 15.38
CA TYR A 21 -19.85 2.12 14.84
C TYR A 21 -20.47 3.28 14.06
N ASP A 22 -20.75 3.08 12.78
CA ASP A 22 -21.32 4.10 11.91
C ASP A 22 -22.84 3.93 11.80
N HIS A 23 -23.59 4.84 12.44
CA HIS A 23 -25.05 4.89 12.38
C HIS A 23 -25.59 5.60 11.13
N SER A 24 -24.74 6.27 10.36
CA SER A 24 -25.16 7.04 9.17
C SER A 24 -25.34 6.20 7.91
N VAL A 25 -24.95 4.93 7.97
CA VAL A 25 -25.03 3.96 6.87
C VAL A 25 -25.94 2.81 7.25
N TRP A 26 -26.49 2.09 6.27
CA TRP A 26 -27.28 0.87 6.51
C TRP A 26 -28.44 1.08 7.49
N TYR A 27 -29.22 2.15 7.32
CA TYR A 27 -30.42 2.37 8.15
C TYR A 27 -31.39 1.17 8.01
N PRO A 28 -31.95 0.64 9.11
CA PRO A 28 -31.86 1.10 10.51
C PRO A 28 -30.75 0.47 11.36
N LEU A 29 -29.92 -0.43 10.79
CA LEU A 29 -28.96 -1.24 11.54
C LEU A 29 -27.66 -0.48 11.90
N GLY A 30 -27.09 0.27 10.95
CA GLY A 30 -25.72 0.78 11.08
C GLY A 30 -24.66 -0.23 10.61
N ARG A 31 -23.37 0.13 10.77
CA ARG A 31 -22.23 -0.75 10.46
C ARG A 31 -21.12 -0.65 11.51
N PRO A 32 -20.65 -1.77 12.10
CA PRO A 32 -19.43 -1.78 12.90
C PRO A 32 -18.21 -1.66 11.96
N VAL A 33 -17.69 -0.46 11.75
CA VAL A 33 -16.63 -0.22 10.75
C VAL A 33 -15.31 -0.83 11.20
N GLY A 34 -14.95 -0.69 12.47
CA GLY A 34 -13.65 -1.13 12.99
C GLY A 34 -13.33 -2.61 12.78
N SER A 35 -14.34 -3.48 12.77
CA SER A 35 -14.19 -4.93 12.53
C SER A 35 -14.54 -5.39 11.12
N THR A 36 -15.05 -4.51 10.26
CA THR A 36 -15.50 -4.84 8.90
C THR A 36 -14.71 -4.12 7.81
N ILE A 37 -13.50 -3.65 8.14
CA ILE A 37 -12.60 -2.94 7.23
C ILE A 37 -11.17 -3.46 7.36
N TYR A 38 -10.45 -3.48 6.24
CA TYR A 38 -9.00 -3.61 6.22
C TYR A 38 -8.37 -2.23 6.47
N PRO A 39 -7.72 -1.99 7.63
CA PRO A 39 -7.33 -0.64 8.04
C PRO A 39 -6.02 -0.15 7.39
N GLY A 40 -5.31 -1.01 6.65
CA GLY A 40 -3.94 -0.77 6.21
C GLY A 40 -3.79 0.51 5.39
N MET A 41 -4.74 0.80 4.50
CA MET A 41 -4.70 2.04 3.72
C MET A 41 -4.91 3.28 4.58
N GLN A 42 -5.94 3.30 5.42
CA GLN A 42 -6.31 4.46 6.24
C GLN A 42 -5.18 4.78 7.21
N VAL A 43 -4.56 3.75 7.78
CA VAL A 43 -3.37 3.85 8.62
C VAL A 43 -2.19 4.44 7.86
N THR A 44 -1.93 3.95 6.65
CA THR A 44 -0.83 4.45 5.82
C THR A 44 -1.03 5.93 5.50
N ALA A 45 -2.24 6.33 5.11
CA ALA A 45 -2.56 7.72 4.82
C ALA A 45 -2.43 8.63 6.04
N ALA A 46 -2.94 8.20 7.19
CA ALA A 46 -2.81 8.94 8.43
C ALA A 46 -1.34 9.09 8.87
N ALA A 47 -0.51 8.06 8.67
CA ALA A 47 0.91 8.11 8.96
C ALA A 47 1.66 9.09 8.05
N ILE A 48 1.39 9.06 6.74
CA ILE A 48 1.97 9.99 5.75
C ILE A 48 1.56 11.42 6.07
N HIS A 49 0.28 11.67 6.34
CA HIS A 49 -0.23 12.99 6.72
C HIS A 49 0.46 13.54 7.97
N ARG A 50 0.60 12.72 9.02
CA ARG A 50 1.32 13.12 10.25
C ARG A 50 2.80 13.39 9.97
N ALA A 51 3.47 12.55 9.17
CA ALA A 51 4.88 12.75 8.83
C ALA A 51 5.10 14.06 8.04
N LEU A 52 4.25 14.37 7.07
CA LEU A 52 4.34 15.60 6.28
C LEU A 52 4.09 16.84 7.14
N ASN A 53 3.09 16.81 8.03
CA ASN A 53 2.83 17.90 8.95
C ASN A 53 3.98 18.12 9.95
N LEU A 54 4.63 17.04 10.41
CA LEU A 54 5.83 17.13 11.27
C LEU A 54 7.03 17.76 10.54
N LEU A 55 7.11 17.61 9.23
CA LEU A 55 8.14 18.24 8.38
C LEU A 55 7.81 19.71 8.02
N GLY A 56 6.70 20.26 8.54
CA GLY A 56 6.27 21.63 8.28
C GLY A 56 5.50 21.81 6.97
N CYS A 57 5.11 20.74 6.29
CA CYS A 57 4.24 20.79 5.12
C CYS A 57 2.78 20.67 5.58
N GLU A 58 2.07 21.79 5.70
CA GLU A 58 0.63 21.81 5.99
C GLU A 58 -0.16 21.34 4.77
N ILE A 59 -0.40 20.04 4.68
CA ILE A 59 -1.12 19.40 3.58
C ILE A 59 -2.42 18.82 4.11
N SER A 60 -3.53 19.00 3.38
CA SER A 60 -4.80 18.42 3.80
C SER A 60 -4.78 16.90 3.67
N ILE A 61 -5.51 16.20 4.54
CA ILE A 61 -5.66 14.75 4.43
C ILE A 61 -6.32 14.33 3.10
N ASN A 62 -7.11 15.21 2.48
CA ASN A 62 -7.69 14.97 1.16
C ASN A 62 -6.59 14.87 0.10
N ASP A 63 -5.65 15.81 0.07
CA ASP A 63 -4.54 15.82 -0.88
C ASP A 63 -3.67 14.56 -0.71
N VAL A 64 -3.38 14.18 0.53
CA VAL A 64 -2.65 12.93 0.82
C VAL A 64 -3.38 11.71 0.24
N CYS A 65 -4.68 11.58 0.48
CA CYS A 65 -5.46 10.47 -0.06
C CYS A 65 -5.52 10.47 -1.60
N VAL A 66 -5.54 11.65 -2.24
CA VAL A 66 -5.54 11.79 -3.71
C VAL A 66 -4.22 11.31 -4.32
N PHE A 67 -3.08 11.62 -3.69
CA PHE A 67 -1.76 11.31 -4.24
C PHE A 67 -1.19 9.93 -3.83
N ILE A 68 -1.74 9.28 -2.80
CA ILE A 68 -1.32 7.93 -2.38
C ILE A 68 -1.33 6.92 -3.53
N PRO A 69 -2.39 6.79 -4.34
CA PRO A 69 -2.41 5.84 -5.44
C PRO A 69 -1.25 6.03 -6.42
N ALA A 70 -0.94 7.29 -6.75
CA ALA A 70 0.15 7.63 -7.65
C ALA A 70 1.54 7.38 -7.03
N GLY A 71 1.73 7.70 -5.74
CA GLY A 71 3.00 7.43 -5.06
C GLY A 71 3.28 5.94 -4.89
N PHE A 72 2.26 5.17 -4.52
CA PHE A 72 2.38 3.72 -4.37
C PHE A 72 2.53 3.00 -5.71
N SER A 73 1.97 3.52 -6.81
CA SER A 73 2.20 2.94 -8.14
C SER A 73 3.67 2.92 -8.54
N CYS A 74 4.41 3.99 -8.22
CA CYS A 74 5.85 4.04 -8.45
C CYS A 74 6.58 2.96 -7.64
N LEU A 75 6.20 2.76 -6.37
CA LEU A 75 6.77 1.71 -5.53
C LEU A 75 6.44 0.31 -6.07
N ALA A 76 5.20 0.07 -6.52
CA ALA A 76 4.81 -1.18 -7.15
C ALA A 76 5.66 -1.48 -8.40
N CYS A 77 5.92 -0.47 -9.24
CA CYS A 77 6.81 -0.62 -10.40
C CYS A 77 8.22 -1.05 -9.98
N LEU A 78 8.78 -0.43 -8.94
CA LEU A 78 10.12 -0.76 -8.42
C LEU A 78 10.18 -2.17 -7.83
N PHE A 79 9.21 -2.57 -7.01
CA PHE A 79 9.18 -3.91 -6.42
C PHE A 79 8.98 -5.00 -7.47
N THR A 80 8.10 -4.76 -8.45
CA THR A 80 7.90 -5.69 -9.57
C THR A 80 9.17 -5.85 -10.40
N ALA A 81 9.87 -4.76 -10.67
CA ALA A 81 11.16 -4.80 -11.36
C ALA A 81 12.26 -5.46 -10.51
N GLY A 82 12.26 -5.25 -9.20
CA GLY A 82 13.14 -5.95 -8.26
C GLY A 82 12.91 -7.46 -8.28
N LEU A 83 11.65 -7.90 -8.35
CA LEU A 83 11.30 -9.31 -8.50
C LEU A 83 11.83 -9.88 -9.84
N ALA A 84 11.63 -9.15 -10.95
CA ALA A 84 12.16 -9.54 -12.26
C ALA A 84 13.71 -9.63 -12.26
N HIS A 85 14.38 -8.71 -11.56
CA HIS A 85 15.83 -8.72 -11.39
C HIS A 85 16.32 -9.98 -10.67
N GLU A 86 15.60 -10.45 -9.65
CA GLU A 86 15.96 -11.67 -8.94
C GLU A 86 15.70 -12.94 -9.76
N ALA A 87 14.62 -12.95 -10.55
CA ALA A 87 14.27 -14.06 -11.44
C ALA A 87 15.19 -14.18 -12.67
N ALA A 88 15.80 -13.08 -13.12
CA ALA A 88 16.61 -13.04 -14.33
C ALA A 88 17.97 -13.76 -14.19
N THR A 89 18.46 -14.28 -15.32
CA THR A 89 19.81 -14.85 -15.46
C THR A 89 20.89 -13.81 -15.17
N LYS A 90 22.04 -14.22 -14.62
CA LYS A 90 23.12 -13.34 -14.13
C LYS A 90 23.57 -12.23 -15.11
N GLY A 91 23.46 -12.43 -16.42
CA GLY A 91 23.81 -11.42 -17.44
C GLY A 91 22.69 -10.45 -17.85
N HIS A 92 21.43 -10.73 -17.52
CA HIS A 92 20.26 -9.96 -17.98
C HIS A 92 19.49 -9.28 -16.84
N LYS A 93 20.07 -9.22 -15.64
CA LYS A 93 19.36 -8.69 -14.46
C LYS A 93 19.03 -7.20 -14.57
N ALA A 94 19.96 -6.40 -15.11
CA ALA A 94 19.75 -4.97 -15.29
C ALA A 94 18.72 -4.68 -16.39
N SER A 95 18.78 -5.42 -17.51
CA SER A 95 17.82 -5.29 -18.60
C SER A 95 16.42 -5.75 -18.19
N ALA A 96 16.31 -6.81 -17.39
CA ALA A 96 15.03 -7.27 -16.85
C ALA A 96 14.40 -6.22 -15.93
N PHE A 97 15.20 -5.62 -15.03
CA PHE A 97 14.73 -4.54 -14.16
C PHE A 97 14.19 -3.36 -15.00
N ALA A 98 15.01 -2.85 -15.92
CA ALA A 98 14.65 -1.68 -16.72
C ALA A 98 13.40 -1.94 -17.59
N ALA A 99 13.34 -3.10 -18.26
CA ALA A 99 12.19 -3.48 -19.08
C ALA A 99 10.91 -3.57 -18.26
N THR A 100 10.95 -4.22 -17.08
CA THR A 100 9.78 -4.36 -16.22
C THR A 100 9.30 -3.02 -15.66
N VAL A 101 10.19 -2.12 -15.24
CA VAL A 101 9.79 -0.77 -14.79
C VAL A 101 9.07 -0.04 -15.92
N CYS A 102 9.66 -0.02 -17.12
CA CYS A 102 9.08 0.70 -18.27
C CYS A 102 7.71 0.14 -18.65
N VAL A 103 7.54 -1.18 -18.67
CA VAL A 103 6.26 -1.82 -18.99
C VAL A 103 5.22 -1.54 -17.90
N MET A 104 5.57 -1.72 -16.62
CA MET A 104 4.63 -1.54 -15.51
C MET A 104 4.15 -0.09 -15.39
N ALA A 105 5.03 0.88 -15.68
CA ALA A 105 4.73 2.30 -15.62
C ALA A 105 3.67 2.76 -16.64
N ILE A 106 3.57 2.10 -17.79
CA ILE A 106 2.62 2.44 -18.85
C ILE A 106 1.47 1.43 -18.99
N LEU A 107 1.48 0.36 -18.19
CA LEU A 107 0.51 -0.73 -18.31
C LEU A 107 -0.90 -0.21 -17.99
N PRO A 108 -1.87 -0.22 -18.94
CA PRO A 108 -3.19 0.34 -18.71
C PRO A 108 -3.92 -0.32 -17.53
N ALA A 109 -3.74 -1.63 -17.37
CA ALA A 109 -4.33 -2.38 -16.25
C ALA A 109 -3.81 -1.91 -14.89
N HIS A 110 -2.54 -1.52 -14.80
CA HIS A 110 -1.98 -0.97 -13.56
C HIS A 110 -2.49 0.46 -13.32
N LEU A 111 -2.43 1.31 -14.36
CA LEU A 111 -2.83 2.72 -14.29
C LEU A 111 -4.31 2.90 -13.88
N MET A 112 -5.22 2.07 -14.39
CA MET A 112 -6.64 2.15 -14.04
C MET A 112 -6.92 1.96 -12.54
N ARG A 113 -6.02 1.28 -11.81
CA ARG A 113 -6.15 1.00 -10.36
C ARG A 113 -5.26 1.88 -9.50
N SER A 114 -4.45 2.75 -10.11
CA SER A 114 -3.45 3.57 -9.41
C SER A 114 -3.41 5.03 -9.88
N VAL A 115 -4.48 5.46 -10.57
CA VAL A 115 -4.67 6.86 -10.97
C VAL A 115 -4.79 7.77 -9.74
N ALA A 116 -4.23 8.97 -9.82
CA ALA A 116 -4.41 9.98 -8.78
C ALA A 116 -5.91 10.26 -8.56
N GLY A 117 -6.34 10.28 -7.29
CA GLY A 117 -7.74 10.37 -6.89
C GLY A 117 -8.48 9.03 -6.82
N GLY A 118 -7.94 7.95 -7.39
CA GLY A 118 -8.46 6.58 -7.28
C GLY A 118 -8.15 5.93 -5.93
N TYR A 119 -8.57 6.54 -4.82
CA TYR A 119 -8.26 6.09 -3.46
C TYR A 119 -9.05 4.83 -3.06
N ASP A 120 -8.63 3.69 -3.63
CA ASP A 120 -9.19 2.36 -3.40
C ASP A 120 -8.12 1.32 -3.03
N ASN A 121 -8.54 0.24 -2.38
CA ASN A 121 -7.64 -0.67 -1.65
C ASN A 121 -6.56 -1.27 -2.56
N GLU A 122 -6.90 -1.50 -3.81
CA GLU A 122 -6.01 -2.04 -4.83
C GLU A 122 -4.75 -1.18 -5.04
N SER A 123 -4.83 0.14 -4.85
CA SER A 123 -3.68 1.03 -5.10
C SER A 123 -2.50 0.75 -4.17
N ILE A 124 -2.78 0.35 -2.92
CA ILE A 124 -1.75 -0.06 -1.96
C ILE A 124 -1.51 -1.56 -2.02
N ALA A 125 -2.56 -2.35 -2.27
CA ALA A 125 -2.48 -3.82 -2.32
C ALA A 125 -1.45 -4.31 -3.34
N VAL A 126 -1.41 -3.73 -4.54
CA VAL A 126 -0.44 -4.12 -5.59
C VAL A 126 0.99 -3.91 -5.11
N THR A 127 1.26 -2.81 -4.40
CA THR A 127 2.58 -2.55 -3.79
C THR A 127 2.90 -3.54 -2.69
N ALA A 128 1.93 -3.88 -1.84
CA ALA A 128 2.09 -4.83 -0.75
C ALA A 128 2.38 -6.26 -1.25
N ILE A 129 1.66 -6.72 -2.30
CA ILE A 129 1.86 -8.04 -2.89
C ILE A 129 3.24 -8.13 -3.58
N THR A 130 3.57 -7.14 -4.41
CA THR A 130 4.83 -7.13 -5.17
C THR A 130 6.05 -7.03 -4.24
N SER A 131 5.97 -6.22 -3.19
CA SER A 131 7.02 -6.16 -2.16
C SER A 131 7.17 -7.49 -1.41
N THR A 132 6.06 -8.13 -1.03
CA THR A 132 6.07 -9.44 -0.35
C THR A 132 6.76 -10.49 -1.21
N PHE A 133 6.41 -10.62 -2.49
CA PHE A 133 7.06 -11.58 -3.39
C PHE A 133 8.53 -11.25 -3.62
N TYR A 134 8.87 -9.97 -3.77
CA TYR A 134 10.26 -9.55 -3.93
C TYR A 134 11.12 -9.97 -2.72
N PHE A 135 10.70 -9.63 -1.50
CA PHE A 135 11.45 -9.97 -0.29
C PHE A 135 11.46 -11.47 -0.02
N TRP A 136 10.38 -12.18 -0.36
CA TRP A 136 10.32 -13.63 -0.25
C TRP A 136 11.38 -14.31 -1.15
N VAL A 137 11.42 -13.96 -2.43
CA VAL A 137 12.41 -14.52 -3.36
C VAL A 137 13.83 -14.15 -2.92
N ARG A 138 14.03 -12.92 -2.46
CA ARG A 138 15.32 -12.45 -1.97
C ARG A 138 15.78 -13.19 -0.72
N ALA A 139 14.87 -13.57 0.18
CA ALA A 139 15.19 -14.33 1.38
C ALA A 139 15.70 -15.74 1.07
N LEU A 140 15.23 -16.35 -0.02
CA LEU A 140 15.59 -17.70 -0.45
C LEU A 140 16.83 -17.77 -1.35
N ARG A 141 17.47 -16.63 -1.66
CA ARG A 141 18.49 -16.56 -2.72
C ARG A 141 19.84 -17.15 -2.33
N THR A 142 20.23 -16.97 -1.07
CA THR A 142 21.55 -17.35 -0.54
C THR A 142 21.40 -17.85 0.90
N ASP A 143 22.29 -18.71 1.38
CA ASP A 143 22.24 -19.23 2.76
C ASP A 143 22.29 -18.12 3.83
N GLY A 144 22.90 -16.96 3.50
CA GLY A 144 22.96 -15.78 4.37
C GLY A 144 21.78 -14.81 4.25
N SER A 145 20.82 -15.01 3.34
CA SER A 145 19.71 -14.06 3.11
C SER A 145 18.49 -14.28 3.99
N TRP A 146 18.52 -15.25 4.92
CA TRP A 146 17.42 -15.56 5.84
C TRP A 146 16.88 -14.36 6.64
N PRO A 147 17.66 -13.32 7.04
CA PRO A 147 17.10 -12.19 7.79
C PRO A 147 16.09 -11.38 6.96
N VAL A 148 16.16 -11.43 5.63
CA VAL A 148 15.18 -10.79 4.74
C VAL A 148 13.80 -11.41 4.88
N ALA A 149 13.69 -12.64 5.40
CA ALA A 149 12.41 -13.27 5.69
C ALA A 149 11.58 -12.48 6.73
N PHE A 150 12.23 -11.79 7.69
CA PHE A 150 11.50 -10.92 8.62
C PHE A 150 10.85 -9.73 7.92
N VAL A 151 11.56 -9.14 6.94
CA VAL A 151 11.02 -8.05 6.11
C VAL A 151 9.88 -8.58 5.24
N ALA A 152 10.04 -9.78 4.66
CA ALA A 152 8.97 -10.43 3.90
C ALA A 152 7.72 -10.69 4.77
N ALA A 153 7.91 -11.14 6.02
CA ALA A 153 6.81 -11.36 6.96
C ALA A 153 6.10 -10.04 7.34
N LEU A 154 6.85 -8.95 7.52
CA LEU A 154 6.28 -7.63 7.78
C LEU A 154 5.50 -7.10 6.56
N SER A 155 6.05 -7.27 5.35
CA SER A 155 5.35 -6.95 4.10
C SER A 155 4.06 -7.76 3.93
N TYR A 156 4.08 -9.05 4.29
CA TYR A 156 2.89 -9.90 4.27
C TYR A 156 1.84 -9.45 5.30
N PHE A 157 2.26 -9.11 6.53
CA PHE A 157 1.35 -8.55 7.53
C PHE A 157 0.69 -7.26 7.04
N TYR A 158 1.46 -6.38 6.38
CA TYR A 158 0.92 -5.17 5.75
C TYR A 158 -0.07 -5.49 4.63
N MET A 159 0.23 -6.48 3.79
CA MET A 159 -0.66 -6.93 2.72
C MET A 159 -2.01 -7.39 3.27
N VAL A 160 -2.02 -8.24 4.30
CA VAL A 160 -3.23 -8.71 4.98
C VAL A 160 -4.03 -7.56 5.60
N ALA A 161 -3.35 -6.54 6.12
CA ALA A 161 -4.01 -5.36 6.67
C ALA A 161 -4.58 -4.43 5.59
N ALA A 162 -4.04 -4.46 4.36
CA ALA A 162 -4.42 -3.55 3.28
C ALA A 162 -5.50 -4.11 2.35
N TRP A 163 -5.54 -5.42 2.13
CA TRP A 163 -6.45 -6.07 1.18
C TRP A 163 -6.69 -7.54 1.53
N GLY A 164 -7.85 -8.07 1.12
CA GLY A 164 -8.31 -9.42 1.44
C GLY A 164 -8.83 -10.19 0.23
#